data_AF-A0A976QJ48-F1
#
_entry.id   AF-A0A976QJ48-F1
#
_cell.length_a   1.000
_cell.length_b   1.000
_cell.length_c   1.000
_cell.angle_alpha   90.00
_cell.angle_beta   90.00
_cell.angle_gamma   90.00
#
_symmetry.space_group_name_H-M   'P 1'
#
loop_
_entity.id
_entity.type
_entity.pdbx_description
1 polymer ?
#
loop_
_entity_poly.entity_id
_entity_poly.type
_entity_poly.pdbx_seq_one_letter_code
_entity_poly.pdbx_strand_id
1 'polypeptide(L)'
;MKKNDGVQFPDYDFTSKRIAVTGGKGFLGRHLIKKLTDEGCRHIASFGSSKYNLLNLDDIKRMYDDTKPDIVIHLSARVGGIGFNLENPASLFYENLM
;
A
#
# COMPACT_ATOMS: atom_id res chain seq x y z
N MET A 1 24.97 0.88 -7.93
CA MET A 1 24.88 0.43 -9.34
C MET A 1 23.41 0.38 -9.74
N LYS A 2 22.93 1.35 -10.52
CA LYS A 2 21.64 1.25 -11.23
C LYS A 2 21.95 0.59 -12.57
N LYS A 3 21.57 -0.67 -12.78
CA LYS A 3 21.36 -1.19 -14.13
C LYS A 3 19.88 -0.93 -14.41
N ASN A 4 19.62 0.05 -15.28
CA ASN A 4 18.28 0.36 -15.78
C ASN A 4 18.21 -0.24 -17.17
N ASP A 5 17.23 -1.11 -17.40
CA ASP A 5 17.15 -2.02 -18.54
C ASP A 5 16.56 -1.33 -19.79
N GLY A 6 16.97 -0.09 -20.06
CA GLY A 6 16.59 0.67 -21.25
C GLY A 6 15.14 1.16 -21.30
N VAL A 7 14.30 0.81 -20.33
CA VAL A 7 12.93 1.34 -20.23
C VAL A 7 12.97 2.72 -19.57
N GLN A 8 12.80 3.76 -20.39
CA GLN A 8 12.56 5.12 -19.91
C GLN A 8 11.08 5.23 -19.54
N PHE A 9 10.78 5.29 -18.25
CA PHE A 9 9.47 5.73 -17.79
C PHE A 9 9.42 7.26 -17.84
N PRO A 10 8.29 7.88 -18.16
CA PRO A 10 8.15 9.33 -18.02
C PRO A 10 8.47 9.73 -16.58
N ASP A 11 9.19 10.84 -16.42
CA ASP A 11 9.42 11.44 -15.11
C ASP A 11 8.06 11.78 -14.48
N TYR A 12 7.66 10.97 -13.50
CA TYR A 12 6.45 11.18 -12.73
C TYR A 12 6.80 11.95 -11.47
N ASP A 13 6.23 13.15 -11.30
CA ASP A 13 6.33 13.89 -10.05
C ASP A 13 5.35 13.34 -9.01
N PHE A 14 5.90 12.72 -7.97
CA PHE A 14 5.13 12.24 -6.81
C PHE A 14 5.00 13.30 -5.71
N THR A 15 5.81 14.36 -5.72
CA THR A 15 5.95 15.29 -4.59
C THR A 15 4.68 16.12 -4.35
N SER A 16 3.94 16.41 -5.42
CA SER A 16 2.67 17.12 -5.42
C SER A 16 1.44 16.22 -5.21
N LYS A 17 1.62 14.90 -5.15
CA LYS A 17 0.51 13.93 -5.13
C LYS A 17 0.14 13.52 -3.70
N ARG A 18 -1.15 13.27 -3.48
CA ARG A 18 -1.69 12.60 -2.28
C ARG A 18 -1.56 11.10 -2.45
N ILE A 19 -0.70 10.49 -1.64
CA ILE A 19 -0.36 9.07 -1.73
C ILE A 19 -0.97 8.35 -0.54
N ALA A 20 -1.92 7.43 -0.79
CA ALA A 20 -2.39 6.50 0.22
C ALA A 20 -1.59 5.19 0.15
N VAL A 21 -1.03 4.76 1.27
CA VAL A 21 -0.28 3.50 1.39
C VAL A 21 -1.05 2.55 2.30
N THR A 22 -1.71 1.55 1.72
CA THR A 22 -2.29 0.45 2.50
C THR A 22 -1.18 -0.49 2.96
N GLY A 23 -1.32 -1.14 4.11
CA GLY A 23 -0.22 -1.94 4.69
C GLY A 23 1.02 -1.11 5.07
N GLY A 24 0.92 0.22 5.12
CA GLY A 24 2.05 1.12 5.38
C GLY A 24 2.70 0.93 6.76
N LYS A 25 2.01 0.30 7.71
CA LYS A 25 2.57 -0.06 9.01
C LYS A 25 3.38 -1.37 8.99
N GLY A 26 3.32 -2.15 7.91
CA GLY A 26 4.07 -3.40 7.74
C GLY A 26 5.55 -3.18 7.43
N PHE A 27 6.30 -4.26 7.27
CA PHE A 27 7.74 -4.22 7.01
C PHE A 27 8.09 -3.36 5.78
N LEU A 28 7.57 -3.71 4.60
CA LEU A 28 7.85 -2.97 3.36
C LEU A 28 7.25 -1.56 3.39
N GLY A 29 6.03 -1.44 3.94
CA GLY A 29 5.31 -0.17 4.03
C GLY A 29 6.10 0.93 4.75
N ARG A 30 6.72 0.61 5.88
CA ARG A 30 7.53 1.59 6.64
C ARG A 30 8.74 2.09 5.86
N HIS A 31 9.41 1.19 5.14
CA HIS A 31 10.57 1.56 4.30
C HIS A 31 10.14 2.39 3.09
N LEU A 32 9.02 2.03 2.45
CA LEU A 32 8.46 2.81 1.35
C LEU A 32 8.09 4.23 1.79
N ILE A 33 7.36 4.37 2.90
CA ILE A 33 6.95 5.68 3.42
C ILE A 33 8.19 6.53 3.74
N LYS A 34 9.22 5.94 4.36
CA LYS A 34 10.49 6.64 4.59
C LYS A 34 11.09 7.13 3.28
N LYS A 35 11.19 6.27 2.27
CA LYS A 35 11.75 6.64 0.96
C LYS A 35 10.95 7.76 0.28
N LEU A 36 9.62 7.66 0.25
CA LEU A 36 8.76 8.70 -0.32
C LEU A 36 8.96 10.05 0.39
N THR A 37 9.11 10.02 1.72
CA THR A 37 9.39 11.21 2.52
C THR A 37 10.77 11.79 2.20
N ASP A 38 11.80 10.94 2.11
CA ASP A 38 13.17 11.35 1.77
C ASP A 38 13.25 11.96 0.35
N GLU A 39 12.42 11.49 -0.59
CA GLU A 39 12.29 12.00 -1.97
C GLU A 39 11.38 13.27 -2.06
N GLY A 40 10.92 13.80 -0.92
CA GLY A 40 10.20 15.07 -0.84
C GLY A 40 8.68 14.99 -0.97
N CYS A 41 8.08 13.79 -0.94
CA CYS A 41 6.62 13.64 -0.94
C CYS A 41 6.04 14.08 0.41
N ARG A 42 5.10 15.03 0.39
CA ARG A 42 4.56 15.66 1.62
C ARG A 42 3.18 15.14 2.04
N HIS A 43 2.43 14.58 1.10
CA HIS A 43 1.03 14.19 1.32
C HIS A 43 0.89 12.66 1.36
N ILE A 44 1.44 12.02 2.38
CA ILE A 44 1.42 10.56 2.54
C ILE A 44 0.43 10.18 3.64
N ALA A 45 -0.58 9.36 3.30
CA ALA A 45 -1.53 8.78 4.24
C ALA A 45 -1.27 7.28 4.42
N SER A 46 -1.24 6.82 5.66
CA SER A 46 -1.12 5.40 6.00
C SER A 46 -1.91 5.12 7.27
N PHE A 47 -2.55 3.96 7.33
CA PHE A 47 -3.51 3.59 8.38
C PHE A 47 -3.40 2.10 8.70
N GLY A 48 -3.86 1.74 9.90
CA GLY A 48 -3.98 0.33 10.29
C GLY A 48 -5.39 -0.18 10.04
N SER A 49 -5.55 -1.51 10.06
CA SER A 49 -6.83 -2.19 9.92
C SER A 49 -7.88 -1.79 10.96
N SER A 50 -7.44 -1.29 12.13
CA SER A 50 -8.35 -0.77 13.17
C SER A 50 -9.07 0.53 12.77
N LYS A 51 -8.55 1.28 11.78
CA LYS A 51 -9.19 2.50 11.28
C LYS A 51 -10.07 2.23 10.06
N TYR A 52 -9.57 1.41 9.13
CA TYR A 52 -10.30 1.00 7.94
C TYR A 52 -10.02 -0.49 7.68
N ASN A 53 -11.08 -1.30 7.69
CA ASN A 53 -11.01 -2.70 7.27
C ASN A 53 -11.17 -2.78 5.75
N LEU A 54 -10.10 -3.16 5.06
CA LEU A 54 -10.10 -3.22 3.58
C LEU A 54 -10.89 -4.41 3.00
N LEU A 55 -11.44 -5.28 3.83
CA LEU A 55 -12.42 -6.31 3.43
C LEU A 55 -13.85 -5.75 3.40
N ASN A 56 -14.06 -4.54 3.90
CA ASN A 56 -15.36 -3.89 3.94
C ASN A 56 -15.39 -2.73 2.95
N LEU A 57 -16.30 -2.79 1.98
CA LEU A 57 -16.42 -1.80 0.93
C LEU A 57 -16.72 -0.39 1.45
N ASP A 58 -17.50 -0.26 2.51
CA ASP A 58 -17.85 1.06 3.06
C ASP A 58 -16.66 1.68 3.81
N ASP A 59 -15.84 0.87 4.47
CA ASP A 59 -14.57 1.34 5.02
C ASP A 59 -13.59 1.79 3.94
N ILE A 60 -13.56 1.10 2.80
CA ILE A 60 -12.77 1.51 1.63
C ILE A 60 -13.28 2.86 1.12
N LYS A 61 -14.59 3.03 0.92
CA LYS A 61 -15.17 4.32 0.48
C LYS A 61 -14.81 5.45 1.45
N ARG A 62 -14.98 5.23 2.75
CA ARG A 62 -14.59 6.22 3.78
C ARG A 62 -13.10 6.57 3.70
N MET A 63 -12.23 5.58 3.49
CA MET A 63 -10.80 5.82 3.31
C MET A 63 -10.50 6.68 2.07
N TYR A 64 -11.19 6.46 0.95
CA TYR A 64 -11.10 7.32 -0.23
C TYR A 64 -11.63 8.74 0.04
N ASP A 65 -12.75 8.88 0.74
CA ASP A 65 -13.33 10.19 1.07
C ASP A 65 -12.45 11.02 2.01
N ASP A 66 -11.87 10.36 3.03
CA ASP A 66 -11.00 10.98 4.03
C ASP A 66 -9.64 11.39 3.44
N THR A 67 -9.06 10.55 2.59
CA THR A 67 -7.68 10.73 2.11
C THR A 67 -7.59 11.32 0.71
N LYS A 68 -8.64 11.16 -0.10
CA LYS A 68 -8.77 11.62 -1.48
C LYS A 68 -7.48 11.35 -2.27
N PRO A 69 -7.01 10.10 -2.38
CA PRO A 69 -5.69 9.82 -2.92
C PRO A 69 -5.64 10.07 -4.43
N ASP A 70 -4.55 10.66 -4.90
CA ASP A 70 -4.22 10.69 -6.33
C ASP A 70 -3.53 9.38 -6.73
N ILE A 71 -2.82 8.75 -5.78
CA ILE A 71 -2.10 7.49 -5.96
C ILE A 71 -2.41 6.58 -4.76
N VAL A 72 -2.75 5.32 -5.04
CA VAL A 72 -2.81 4.26 -4.03
C VAL A 72 -1.68 3.28 -4.26
N ILE A 73 -0.82 3.10 -3.26
CA ILE A 73 0.18 2.02 -3.26
C ILE A 73 -0.32 0.95 -2.29
N HIS A 74 -0.80 -0.16 -2.83
CA HIS A 74 -1.46 -1.20 -2.04
C HIS A 74 -0.46 -2.24 -1.54
N LEU A 75 -0.07 -2.18 -0.26
CA LEU A 75 0.83 -3.16 0.38
C LEU A 75 0.14 -3.95 1.50
N SER A 76 -1.17 -3.81 1.67
CA SER A 76 -1.93 -4.67 2.58
C SER A 76 -1.94 -6.09 2.05
N ALA A 77 -1.60 -7.04 2.91
CA ALA A 77 -1.78 -8.46 2.69
C ALA A 77 -1.85 -9.18 4.04
N ARG A 78 -2.65 -10.23 4.13
CA ARG A 78 -2.54 -11.23 5.18
C ARG A 78 -1.55 -12.30 4.74
N VAL A 79 -0.56 -12.55 5.58
CA VAL A 79 0.49 -13.55 5.36
C VAL A 79 0.88 -14.16 6.72
N GLY A 80 1.32 -15.43 6.73
CA GLY A 80 1.78 -16.08 7.96
C GLY A 80 2.95 -17.06 7.79
N GLY A 81 3.59 -17.09 6.60
CA GLY A 81 4.65 -18.06 6.27
C GLY A 81 4.12 -19.29 5.54
N ILE A 82 5.02 -20.18 5.09
CA ILE A 82 4.67 -21.31 4.20
C ILE A 82 3.62 -22.23 4.85
N GLY A 83 3.83 -22.63 6.11
CA GLY A 83 2.89 -23.51 6.83
C GLY A 83 1.51 -22.89 7.00
N PHE A 84 1.45 -21.66 7.53
CA PHE A 84 0.17 -20.94 7.69
C PHE A 84 -0.56 -20.77 6.35
N ASN A 85 0.17 -20.47 5.28
CA ASN A 85 -0.41 -20.29 3.96
C ASN A 85 -0.95 -21.60 3.37
N LEU A 86 -0.31 -22.74 3.65
CA LEU A 86 -0.79 -24.07 3.26
C LEU A 86 -2.02 -24.49 4.06
N GLU A 87 -2.10 -24.12 5.33
CA GLU A 87 -3.24 -24.43 6.21
C GLU A 87 -4.46 -23.53 5.92
N ASN A 88 -4.25 -22.33 5.40
CA ASN A 88 -5.30 -21.30 5.24
C ASN A 88 -5.42 -20.74 3.80
N PRO A 89 -5.40 -21.57 2.73
CA PRO A 89 -5.30 -21.07 1.35
C PRO A 89 -6.55 -20.30 0.92
N ALA A 90 -7.74 -20.75 1.31
CA ALA A 90 -9.00 -20.14 0.90
C ALA A 90 -9.21 -18.76 1.55
N SER A 91 -8.96 -18.63 2.85
CA SER A 91 -9.09 -17.34 3.55
C SER A 91 -8.02 -16.35 3.08
N LEU A 92 -6.78 -16.80 2.86
CA LEU A 92 -5.75 -15.95 2.29
C LEU A 92 -6.04 -15.50 0.86
N PHE A 93 -6.64 -16.35 0.04
CA PHE A 93 -7.08 -15.97 -1.29
C PHE A 93 -8.16 -14.90 -1.22
N TYR A 94 -9.21 -15.14 -0.43
CA TYR A 94 -10.30 -14.20 -0.28
C TYR A 94 -9.82 -12.86 0.26
N GLU A 95 -9.11 -12.86 1.39
CA GLU A 95 -8.73 -11.62 2.08
C GLU A 95 -7.69 -10.77 1.33
N ASN A 96 -6.94 -11.36 0.39
CA ASN A 96 -5.93 -10.64 -0.39
C ASN A 96 -6.39 -10.24 -1.79
N LEU A 97 -7.47 -10.82 -2.33
CA LEU A 97 -7.87 -10.65 -3.73
C LEU A 97 -9.31 -10.17 -3.94
N MET A 98 -10.22 -10.43 -3.01
CA MET A 98 -11.66 -10.16 -3.14
C MET A 98 -12.06 -8.93 -2.34
#